data_AF-A0A2W4QHU2-F1
#
_entry.id   AF-A0A2W4QHU2-F1
#
_cell.length_a   1.000
_cell.length_b   1.000
_cell.length_c   1.000
_cell.angle_alpha   90.00
_cell.angle_beta   90.00
_cell.angle_gamma   90.00
#
_symmetry.space_group_name_H-M   'P 1'
#
loop_
_entity.id
_entity.type
_entity.pdbx_description
1 polymer ?
#
loop_
_entity_poly.entity_id
_entity_poly.type
_entity_poly.pdbx_seq_one_letter_code
_entity_poly.pdbx_strand_id
1 'polypeptide(L)'
;MPERRGKVYRGIRARGKCEVLVQSGSRTYTLRHRVLHSPTGFEWGYGGSGPADLALAILADVTGSVAYAKAMYQLFKWDVIASLPYEGWVLTEQEVRTWVDQHPGTYVPAGAAG
;
A
#
# COMPACT_ATOMS: atom_id res chain seq x y z
N MET A 1 7.60 21.82 -7.84
CA MET A 1 6.94 20.60 -7.32
C MET A 1 7.99 19.81 -6.56
N PRO A 2 7.84 19.46 -5.28
CA PRO A 2 8.89 18.69 -4.60
C PRO A 2 8.97 17.32 -5.28
N GLU A 3 10.16 16.99 -5.76
CA GLU A 3 10.48 15.67 -6.32
C GLU A 3 10.03 14.61 -5.32
N ARG A 4 8.93 13.91 -5.63
CA ARG A 4 8.51 12.75 -4.84
C ARG A 4 9.54 11.66 -5.08
N ARG A 5 10.59 11.64 -4.26
CA ARG A 5 11.57 10.55 -4.21
C ARG A 5 10.78 9.28 -3.98
N GLY A 6 10.77 8.40 -4.98
CA GLY A 6 9.93 7.21 -5.02
C GLY A 6 10.05 6.41 -3.72
N LYS A 7 8.91 6.12 -3.09
CA LYS A 7 8.86 5.33 -1.87
C LYS A 7 9.08 3.86 -2.16
N VAL A 8 9.70 3.16 -1.22
CA VAL A 8 9.82 1.70 -1.23
C VAL A 8 9.20 1.16 0.05
N TYR A 9 8.20 0.31 -0.09
CA TYR A 9 7.51 -0.40 0.98
C TYR A 9 8.16 -1.77 1.15
N ARG A 10 8.50 -2.15 2.37
CA ARG A 10 9.07 -3.45 2.70
C ARG A 10 8.29 -4.09 3.84
N GLY A 11 7.67 -5.24 3.57
CA GLY A 11 7.02 -6.06 4.57
C GLY A 11 8.03 -7.00 5.23
N ILE A 12 8.09 -6.96 6.55
CA ILE A 12 8.95 -7.82 7.37
C ILE A 12 8.06 -8.59 8.35
N ARG A 13 8.20 -9.91 8.35
CA ARG A 13 7.65 -10.76 9.41
C ARG A 13 8.75 -11.08 10.41
N ALA A 14 8.55 -10.72 11.67
CA ALA A 14 9.48 -11.05 12.75
C ALA A 14 8.73 -11.32 14.05
N ARG A 15 9.02 -12.46 14.70
CA ARG A 15 8.46 -12.84 16.01
C ARG A 15 6.93 -12.77 16.08
N GLY A 16 6.24 -13.20 15.01
CA GLY A 16 4.78 -13.17 14.92
C GLY A 16 4.16 -11.79 14.72
N LYS A 17 4.98 -10.76 14.43
CA LYS A 17 4.51 -9.43 14.03
C LYS A 17 4.87 -9.15 12.58
N CYS A 18 3.96 -8.47 11.91
CA CYS A 18 4.07 -8.06 10.52
C CYS A 18 4.18 -6.53 10.49
N GLU A 19 5.35 -6.03 10.11
CA GLU A 19 5.65 -4.61 10.03
C GLU A 19 5.94 -4.20 8.59
N VAL A 20 5.60 -2.95 8.26
CA VAL A 20 5.85 -2.39 6.94
C VAL A 20 6.70 -1.14 7.08
N LEU A 21 7.93 -1.21 6.56
CA LEU A 21 8.86 -0.09 6.52
C LEU A 21 8.72 0.64 5.19
N VAL A 22 8.70 1.96 5.25
CA VAL A 22 8.65 2.85 4.07
C VAL A 22 9.96 3.62 4.03
N GLN A 23 10.70 3.46 2.94
CA GLN A 23 11.89 4.24 2.65
C GLN A 23 11.56 5.32 1.61
N SER A 24 11.87 6.58 1.92
CA SER A 24 11.74 7.73 1.01
C SER A 24 13.01 8.58 1.07
N GLY A 25 13.86 8.44 0.05
CA GLY A 25 15.20 9.02 0.08
C GLY A 25 16.04 8.46 1.23
N SER A 26 16.53 9.34 2.11
CA SER A 26 17.30 8.98 3.31
C SER A 26 16.43 8.67 4.53
N ARG A 27 15.11 8.87 4.44
CA ARG A 27 14.18 8.65 5.56
C ARG A 27 13.61 7.24 5.49
N THR A 28 13.58 6.57 6.64
CA THR A 28 12.88 5.29 6.82
C THR A 28 11.91 5.43 7.99
N TYR A 29 10.66 5.02 7.81
CA TYR A 29 9.61 5.09 8.83
C TYR A 29 8.65 3.90 8.70
N THR A 30 7.90 3.60 9.75
CA THR A 30 6.87 2.56 9.71
C THR A 30 5.60 3.10 9.06
N LEU A 31 5.02 2.36 8.11
CA LEU A 31 3.73 2.69 7.53
C LEU A 31 2.68 2.74 8.65
N ARG A 32 1.90 3.82 8.71
CA ARG A 32 0.84 3.93 9.72
C ARG A 32 -0.28 2.96 9.39
N HIS A 33 -0.54 2.02 10.31
CA HIS A 33 -1.70 1.13 10.23
C HIS A 33 -2.98 1.92 10.44
N ARG A 34 -3.77 2.03 9.38
CA ARG A 34 -5.16 2.50 9.45
C ARG A 34 -6.04 1.29 9.74
N VAL A 35 -6.29 1.04 11.02
CA VAL A 35 -7.18 -0.03 11.50
C VAL A 35 -8.58 0.23 10.93
N LEU A 36 -9.02 -0.60 10.00
CA LEU A 36 -10.39 -0.62 9.50
C LEU A 36 -11.03 -1.97 9.79
N HIS A 37 -10.29 -3.06 9.58
CA HIS A 37 -10.80 -4.43 9.72
C HIS A 37 -10.08 -5.26 10.78
N SER A 38 -8.79 -5.00 11.05
CA SER A 38 -8.02 -5.81 12.00
C SER A 38 -7.29 -4.98 13.05
N PRO A 39 -7.53 -5.21 14.36
CA PRO A 39 -6.74 -4.57 15.41
C PRO A 39 -5.35 -5.20 15.59
N THR A 40 -5.07 -6.36 14.99
CA THR A 40 -3.85 -7.13 15.25
C THR A 40 -2.63 -6.72 14.42
N GLY A 41 -2.81 -5.84 13.43
CA GLY A 41 -1.72 -5.34 12.58
C GLY A 41 -1.95 -5.61 11.10
N PHE A 42 -0.91 -5.33 10.30
CA PHE A 42 -0.88 -5.66 8.88
C PHE A 42 -0.66 -7.15 8.66
N GLU A 43 -1.11 -7.67 7.53
CA GLU A 43 -0.85 -9.04 7.07
C GLU A 43 -0.79 -9.04 5.53
N TRP A 44 -0.30 -10.13 4.91
CA TRP A 44 -0.20 -10.30 3.45
C TRP A 44 -0.03 -11.77 3.07
N GLY A 45 -0.10 -12.09 1.78
CA GLY A 45 0.08 -13.44 1.26
C GLY A 45 -1.18 -14.33 1.36
N TYR A 46 -2.34 -13.74 1.69
CA TYR A 46 -3.63 -14.40 1.68
C TYR A 46 -4.79 -13.39 1.58
N GLY A 47 -6.01 -13.89 1.42
CA GLY A 47 -7.24 -13.11 1.17
C GLY A 47 -8.02 -12.60 2.39
N GLY A 48 -7.38 -12.17 3.48
CA GLY A 48 -8.06 -11.84 4.74
C GLY A 48 -8.27 -10.35 5.07
N SER A 49 -8.64 -10.08 6.32
CA SER A 49 -8.86 -8.72 6.86
C SER A 49 -7.57 -7.91 7.11
N GLY A 50 -6.50 -8.55 7.57
CA GLY A 50 -5.21 -7.85 7.74
C GLY A 50 -4.56 -7.41 6.40
N PRO A 51 -4.59 -8.25 5.33
CA PRO A 51 -4.23 -7.84 3.98
C PRO A 51 -5.07 -6.67 3.42
N ALA A 52 -6.36 -6.59 3.80
CA ALA A 52 -7.22 -5.47 3.42
C ALA A 52 -6.77 -4.14 4.05
N ASP A 53 -6.41 -4.14 5.33
CA ASP A 53 -5.91 -2.92 6.00
C ASP A 53 -4.56 -2.47 5.42
N LEU A 54 -3.69 -3.42 5.04
CA LEU A 54 -2.44 -3.12 4.35
C LEU A 54 -2.69 -2.49 2.97
N ALA A 55 -3.59 -3.07 2.18
CA ALA A 55 -3.98 -2.54 0.87
C ALA A 55 -4.48 -1.08 0.99
N LEU A 56 -5.35 -0.82 1.96
CA LEU A 56 -5.90 0.51 2.21
C LEU A 56 -4.80 1.52 2.59
N ALA A 57 -3.88 1.13 3.48
CA ALA A 57 -2.81 1.99 3.94
C ALA A 57 -1.84 2.38 2.81
N ILE A 58 -1.43 1.42 1.97
CA ILE A 58 -0.53 1.67 0.84
C ILE A 58 -1.20 2.59 -0.19
N LEU A 59 -2.44 2.28 -0.60
CA LEU A 59 -3.14 3.12 -1.59
C LEU A 59 -3.35 4.54 -1.09
N ALA A 60 -3.73 4.72 0.19
CA ALA A 60 -3.91 6.04 0.78
C ALA A 60 -2.59 6.84 0.81
N ASP A 61 -1.47 6.17 1.11
CA ASP A 61 -0.15 6.80 1.17
C ASP A 61 0.38 7.18 -0.23
N VAL A 62 0.14 6.36 -1.26
CA VAL A 62 0.59 6.63 -2.64
C VAL A 62 -0.27 7.68 -3.34
N THR A 63 -1.60 7.56 -3.24
CA THR A 63 -2.54 8.44 -3.96
C THR A 63 -2.82 9.75 -3.21
N GLY A 64 -2.63 9.76 -1.89
CA GLY A 64 -3.09 10.85 -1.02
C GLY A 64 -4.61 10.92 -0.87
N SER A 65 -5.37 9.97 -1.44
CA SER A 65 -6.83 9.96 -1.45
C SER A 65 -7.37 8.79 -0.64
N VAL A 66 -7.91 9.10 0.55
CA VAL A 66 -8.59 8.10 1.38
C VAL A 66 -9.86 7.58 0.69
N ALA A 67 -10.54 8.42 -0.08
CA ALA A 67 -11.74 8.03 -0.82
C ALA A 67 -11.43 6.97 -1.88
N TYR A 68 -10.39 7.18 -2.68
CA TYR A 68 -9.95 6.20 -3.66
C TYR A 68 -9.46 4.91 -2.99
N ALA A 69 -8.62 5.04 -1.95
CA ALA A 69 -8.15 3.88 -1.22
C ALA A 69 -9.31 3.02 -0.69
N LYS A 70 -10.37 3.63 -0.14
CA LYS A 70 -11.57 2.92 0.32
C LYS A 70 -12.36 2.26 -0.82
N ALA A 71 -12.37 2.84 -2.02
CA ALA A 71 -13.02 2.25 -3.17
C ALA A 71 -12.24 1.03 -3.72
N MET A 72 -10.90 1.09 -3.68
CA MET A 72 -10.05 0.17 -4.43
C MET A 72 -9.28 -0.85 -3.59
N TYR A 73 -9.23 -0.72 -2.26
CA TYR A 73 -8.40 -1.59 -1.42
C TYR A 73 -8.75 -3.08 -1.54
N GLN A 74 -10.03 -3.44 -1.76
CA GLN A 74 -10.40 -4.85 -1.91
C GLN A 74 -9.84 -5.45 -3.20
N LEU A 75 -9.88 -4.71 -4.31
CA LEU A 75 -9.31 -5.17 -5.58
C LEU A 75 -7.79 -5.25 -5.47
N PHE A 76 -7.15 -4.18 -4.99
CA PHE A 76 -5.70 -4.13 -4.79
C PHE A 76 -5.19 -5.23 -3.84
N LYS A 77 -5.98 -5.57 -2.81
CA LYS A 77 -5.68 -6.66 -1.91
C LYS A 77 -5.55 -7.97 -2.67
N TRP A 78 -6.49 -8.30 -3.55
CA TRP A 78 -6.47 -9.56 -4.28
C TRP A 78 -5.39 -9.59 -5.35
N ASP A 79 -5.23 -8.50 -6.10
CA ASP A 79 -4.27 -8.44 -7.21
C ASP A 79 -2.82 -8.46 -6.71
N VAL A 80 -2.54 -7.72 -5.64
CA VAL A 80 -1.18 -7.46 -5.18
C VAL A 80 -0.93 -8.08 -3.81
N ILE A 81 -1.64 -7.64 -2.77
CA ILE A 81 -1.26 -7.95 -1.37
C ILE A 81 -1.39 -9.44 -1.03
N ALA A 82 -2.41 -10.12 -1.54
CA ALA A 82 -2.65 -11.54 -1.33
C ALA A 82 -1.61 -12.42 -2.03
N SER A 83 -0.93 -11.89 -3.05
CA SER A 83 0.09 -12.59 -3.84
C SER A 83 1.51 -12.30 -3.37
N LEU A 84 1.70 -11.41 -2.39
CA LEU A 84 3.03 -11.09 -1.85
C LEU A 84 3.64 -12.30 -1.14
N PRO A 85 4.95 -12.54 -1.29
CA PRO A 85 5.63 -13.62 -0.59
C PRO A 85 5.43 -13.52 0.93
N TYR A 86 5.11 -14.66 1.55
CA TYR A 86 4.76 -14.73 2.96
C TYR A 86 5.90 -14.21 3.86
N GLU A 87 7.12 -14.71 3.65
CA GLU A 87 8.31 -14.40 4.47
C GLU A 87 8.70 -12.91 4.48
N GLY A 88 8.38 -12.20 3.40
CA GLY A 88 8.70 -10.79 3.25
C GLY A 88 8.69 -10.34 1.79
N TRP A 89 8.47 -9.05 1.57
CA TRP A 89 8.28 -8.51 0.24
C TRP A 89 8.80 -7.07 0.14
N VAL A 90 8.99 -6.64 -1.10
CA VAL A 90 9.29 -5.25 -1.45
C VAL A 90 8.29 -4.83 -2.53
N LEU A 91 7.71 -3.65 -2.36
CA LEU A 91 6.81 -3.03 -3.33
C LEU A 91 7.20 -1.55 -3.45
N THR A 92 7.36 -1.06 -4.67
CA THR A 92 7.74 0.33 -4.94
C THR A 92 6.51 1.19 -5.16
N GLU A 93 6.64 2.48 -4.89
CA GLU A 93 5.60 3.46 -5.23
C GLU A 93 5.27 3.45 -6.72
N GLN A 94 6.26 3.20 -7.58
CA GLN A 94 6.05 3.12 -9.02
C GLN A 94 5.16 1.93 -9.40
N GLU A 95 5.38 0.74 -8.83
CA GLU A 95 4.52 -0.43 -9.07
C GLU A 95 3.08 -0.17 -8.61
N VAL A 96 2.90 0.46 -7.43
CA VAL A 96 1.57 0.84 -6.96
C VAL A 96 0.94 1.87 -7.88
N ARG A 97 1.68 2.87 -8.36
CA ARG A 97 1.19 3.88 -9.31
C ARG A 97 0.78 3.25 -10.64
N THR A 98 1.57 2.34 -11.18
CA THR A 98 1.22 1.59 -12.39
C THR A 98 -0.08 0.81 -12.21
N TRP A 99 -0.28 0.17 -11.05
CA TRP A 99 -1.56 -0.49 -10.76
C TRP A 99 -2.72 0.52 -10.67
N VAL A 100 -2.51 1.68 -10.04
CA VAL A 100 -3.53 2.76 -9.93
C VAL A 100 -3.90 3.32 -11.31
N ASP A 101 -2.93 3.52 -12.20
CA ASP A 101 -3.16 4.04 -13.56
C ASP A 101 -3.96 3.05 -14.42
N GLN A 102 -3.81 1.74 -14.17
CA GLN A 102 -4.63 0.69 -14.77
C GLN A 102 -6.03 0.58 -14.15
N HIS A 103 -6.21 1.11 -12.93
CA HIS A 103 -7.44 1.04 -12.15
C HIS A 103 -7.88 2.43 -11.65
N PRO A 104 -8.15 3.39 -12.54
CA PRO A 104 -8.37 4.78 -12.15
C PRO A 104 -9.55 4.95 -11.20
N GLY A 105 -10.56 4.07 -11.21
CA GLY A 105 -11.76 4.26 -10.39
C GLY A 105 -12.32 5.69 -10.56
N THR A 106 -12.82 6.30 -9.49
CA THR A 106 -13.17 7.74 -9.45
C THR A 106 -11.96 8.65 -9.19
N TYR A 107 -10.73 8.11 -9.21
CA TYR A 107 -9.51 8.87 -9.02
C TYR A 107 -9.02 9.44 -10.34
N VAL A 108 -9.01 10.78 -10.40
CA VAL A 108 -8.31 11.52 -11.43
C VAL A 108 -6.93 11.87 -10.87
N PRO A 109 -5.82 11.36 -11.45
CA PRO A 109 -4.50 11.73 -10.99
C PRO A 109 -4.31 13.24 -11.12
N ALA A 110 -3.66 13.86 -10.13
CA ALA A 110 -3.47 15.31 -10.02
C ALA A 110 -2.55 15.93 -11.10
N GLY A 111 -2.44 15.32 -12.27
CA GLY A 111 -1.66 15.76 -13.42
C GLY A 111 -2.21 15.29 -14.78
N ALA A 112 -3.42 14.73 -14.85
CA ALA A 112 -4.05 14.29 -16.11
C ALA A 112 -4.73 15.44 -16.90
N ALA A 113 -4.17 16.65 -16.82
CA ALA A 113 -4.51 17.76 -17.70
C ALA A 113 -3.22 18.20 -18.40
N GLY A 114 -3.04 17.68 -19.62
CA GLY A 114 -2.02 18.07 -20.58
C GLY A 114 -2.63 17.98 -21.97
#